data_AF-A0A7M7TG78-F1
#
_entry.id   AF-A0A7M7TG78-F1
#
_cell.length_a   1.000
_cell.length_b   1.000
_cell.length_c   1.000
_cell.angle_alpha   90.00
_cell.angle_beta   90.00
_cell.angle_gamma   90.00
#
_symmetry.space_group_name_H-M   'P 1'
#
loop_
_entity.id
_entity.type
_entity.pdbx_description
1 polymer ?
#
loop_
_entity_poly.entity_id
_entity_poly.type
_entity_poly.pdbx_seq_one_letter_code
_entity_poly.pdbx_strand_id
1 'polypeptide(L)'
;MALSTLRTVASRLTLSGQVSAPLRSVLSSNWSRAQVIASAAATKNTTLVQHRSKCTDCAKNCGHCNKLSAFKPAVRHAHAQTQPAINTADEIASVARNTDKDWFEITWKDGFEGKYPYAWIRDNCRCDECYYPSCHQRSMLMYNMDPNVKPVHEELKDGGRTFQIKWTDDHVSPIPAEWLKMHRFDKTDFDVVRKVKQVSWGSEFTDKIPSFDYKDIINEDQALYSWMESLVGRGLVIVRNAPHDEMNVQNICDRVGYERFTCYGSDFRVENIFESSSLGFTTAALGLHLDLPYYDYRPGVQFLNCLRQCEVKGGESQFVDAKRVAETLKKEEPEWYEYMTNVKLDFRLLGIDYIDSHLQHARNLIELDEQGEFKTLAYNDQTRSPYMNVPVEEVNKIYQALKKFNEFLYRKENFIDYKLQPGEIIAFDNNRVMHGRSAYTVKYVDGEDHSRLLIGGFLDWDEIHSRMRLLDERMNGTPRL
;
A
#
# COMPACT_ATOMS: atom_id res chain seq x y z
N MET A 1 27.54 22.38 32.16
CA MET A 1 27.67 23.78 31.69
C MET A 1 27.08 23.80 30.28
N ALA A 2 25.95 24.40 29.94
CA ALA A 2 25.30 25.60 30.45
C ALA A 2 23.87 25.30 30.94
N LEU A 3 23.74 25.26 32.26
CA LEU A 3 22.50 25.42 33.02
C LEU A 3 22.75 26.68 33.87
N SER A 4 22.85 27.85 33.23
CA SER A 4 23.10 29.12 33.94
C SER A 4 22.73 30.40 33.16
N THR A 5 21.93 30.33 32.10
CA THR A 5 21.64 31.52 31.25
C THR A 5 20.16 31.74 30.96
N LEU A 6 19.27 31.47 31.92
CA LEU A 6 17.87 31.89 31.87
C LEU A 6 17.36 32.30 33.26
N ARG A 7 18.08 33.22 33.90
CA ARG A 7 17.66 33.83 35.17
C ARG A 7 17.84 35.35 35.17
N THR A 8 17.51 36.01 34.06
CA THR A 8 17.51 37.49 34.01
C THR A 8 16.57 38.11 32.97
N VAL A 9 15.35 37.60 32.78
CA VAL A 9 14.26 38.39 32.15
C VAL A 9 12.91 37.99 32.77
N ALA A 10 12.76 38.21 34.07
CA ALA A 10 11.48 38.02 34.78
C ALA A 10 11.32 39.03 35.94
N SER A 11 11.81 40.27 35.76
CA SER A 11 11.70 41.31 36.80
C SER A 11 11.50 42.73 36.26
N ARG A 12 11.05 42.91 35.02
CA ARG A 12 10.55 44.21 34.54
C ARG A 12 9.31 43.97 33.69
N LEU A 13 8.22 44.68 34.04
CA LEU A 13 6.88 44.66 33.45
C LEU A 13 5.83 43.78 34.17
N THR A 14 5.72 43.95 35.49
CA THR A 14 4.40 44.12 36.11
C THR A 14 4.20 45.62 36.35
N LEU A 15 3.39 46.29 35.52
CA LEU A 15 2.63 47.51 35.84
C LEU A 15 1.89 48.02 34.59
N SER A 16 0.83 47.33 34.21
CA SER A 16 -0.42 47.95 33.73
C SER A 16 -1.46 46.84 33.64
N GLY A 17 -2.45 46.90 34.53
CA GLY A 17 -3.55 45.96 34.52
C GLY A 17 -4.49 46.25 33.36
N GLN A 18 -4.89 45.22 32.64
CA GLN A 18 -6.26 44.88 32.29
C GLN A 18 -6.26 43.64 31.40
N VAL A 19 -7.35 42.88 31.53
CA VAL A 19 -7.80 41.74 30.70
C VAL A 19 -7.45 40.34 31.21
N SER A 20 -8.50 39.53 31.20
CA SER A 20 -8.88 38.34 31.96
C SER A 20 -8.24 37.03 31.51
N ALA A 21 -8.04 36.11 32.47
CA ALA A 21 -7.79 34.70 32.25
C ALA A 21 -9.07 33.99 31.72
N PRO A 22 -8.96 32.89 30.94
CA PRO A 22 -8.32 31.65 31.40
C PRO A 22 -7.21 31.17 30.45
N LEU A 23 -5.96 31.21 30.94
CA LEU A 23 -4.79 30.61 30.30
C LEU A 23 -4.23 29.45 31.16
N ARG A 24 -5.13 28.66 31.76
CA ARG A 24 -4.79 27.55 32.68
C ARG A 24 -5.17 26.15 32.19
N SER A 25 -5.53 25.95 30.93
CA SER A 25 -5.75 24.60 30.34
C SER A 25 -4.75 24.20 29.25
N VAL A 26 -3.83 25.09 28.84
CA VAL A 26 -2.96 24.86 27.66
C VAL A 26 -1.57 24.29 28.02
N LEU A 27 -1.26 24.11 29.31
CA LEU A 27 0.05 23.62 29.75
C LEU A 27 0.04 22.23 30.44
N SER A 28 -1.13 21.60 30.61
CA SER A 28 -1.23 20.27 31.24
C SER A 28 -1.24 19.10 30.26
N SER A 29 -1.47 19.29 28.96
CA SER A 29 -1.52 18.20 27.97
C SER A 29 -0.17 17.85 27.34
N ASN A 30 0.77 18.80 27.29
CA ASN A 30 2.11 18.56 26.70
C ASN A 30 3.18 18.18 27.72
N TRP A 31 2.93 18.34 29.03
CA TRP A 31 3.85 17.91 30.09
C TRP A 31 3.77 16.42 30.41
N SER A 32 2.61 15.78 30.20
CA SER A 32 2.42 14.34 30.41
C SER A 32 3.08 13.49 29.32
N ARG A 33 3.18 13.97 28.06
CA ARG A 33 3.91 13.29 26.98
C ARG A 33 5.44 13.37 27.13
N ALA A 34 5.97 14.48 27.66
CA ALA A 34 7.42 14.62 27.88
C ALA A 34 7.94 13.73 29.04
N GLN A 35 7.13 13.47 30.07
CA GLN A 35 7.54 12.61 31.19
C GLN A 35 7.53 11.11 30.86
N VAL A 36 6.68 10.65 29.94
CA VAL A 36 6.67 9.24 29.50
C VAL A 36 7.88 8.94 28.60
N ILE A 37 8.32 9.90 27.77
CA ILE A 37 9.52 9.75 26.93
C ILE A 37 10.82 9.91 27.75
N ALA A 38 10.85 10.80 28.73
CA ALA A 38 12.01 10.97 29.62
C ALA A 38 12.23 9.79 30.59
N SER A 39 11.16 9.08 30.97
CA SER A 39 11.25 7.91 31.87
C SER A 39 11.74 6.65 31.15
N ALA A 40 11.58 6.55 29.82
CA ALA A 40 12.08 5.43 29.02
C ALA A 40 13.55 5.60 28.61
N ALA A 41 14.05 6.84 28.53
CA ALA A 41 15.44 7.14 28.14
C ALA A 41 16.45 7.07 29.31
N ALA A 42 16.00 7.04 30.57
CA ALA A 42 16.87 7.06 31.74
C ALA A 42 17.30 5.68 32.29
N THR A 43 16.88 4.57 31.67
CA THR A 43 17.20 3.20 32.17
C THR A 43 18.03 2.34 31.23
N LYS A 44 18.55 2.88 30.12
CA LYS A 44 19.44 2.13 29.21
C LYS A 44 20.58 3.00 28.70
N ASN A 45 21.52 3.35 29.56
CA ASN A 45 22.92 3.57 29.16
C ASN A 45 23.82 3.76 30.39
N THR A 46 24.31 2.64 30.91
CA THR A 46 25.51 2.51 31.76
C THR A 46 25.67 1.02 32.01
N THR A 47 26.21 0.24 31.09
CA THR A 47 27.66 -0.05 31.06
C THR A 47 27.97 -0.84 29.80
N LEU A 48 28.61 -0.22 28.82
CA LEU A 48 29.33 -0.91 27.75
C LEU A 48 30.78 -0.43 27.83
N VAL A 49 31.52 -1.02 28.78
CA VAL A 49 32.97 -0.95 28.83
C VAL A 49 33.48 -2.38 28.83
N GLN A 50 34.13 -2.73 27.72
CA GLN A 50 35.21 -3.70 27.57
C GLN A 50 35.19 -4.94 28.48
N HIS A 51 34.96 -6.12 27.88
CA HIS A 51 35.84 -7.28 28.09
C HIS A 51 35.61 -8.33 26.99
N ARG A 52 36.36 -8.22 25.88
CA ARG A 52 36.83 -9.39 25.14
C ARG A 52 38.09 -9.88 25.85
N SER A 53 38.01 -10.99 26.57
CA SER A 53 39.11 -11.97 26.65
C SER A 53 38.78 -13.12 27.60
N LYS A 54 38.97 -14.34 27.09
CA LYS A 54 39.23 -15.60 27.80
C LYS A 54 38.06 -16.22 28.57
N CYS A 55 37.37 -17.14 27.89
CA CYS A 55 36.94 -18.39 28.51
C CYS A 55 37.30 -19.54 27.57
N THR A 56 38.56 -19.98 27.65
CA THR A 56 38.98 -21.33 27.30
C THR A 56 38.85 -22.17 28.56
N ASP A 57 38.27 -23.36 28.43
CA ASP A 57 38.07 -24.40 29.46
C ASP A 57 36.96 -24.17 30.51
N CYS A 58 35.77 -24.72 30.22
CA CYS A 58 34.95 -25.32 31.27
C CYS A 58 34.09 -26.47 30.73
N ALA A 59 34.61 -27.68 30.83
CA ALA A 59 33.81 -28.89 30.84
C ALA A 59 33.22 -29.06 32.25
N LYS A 60 31.99 -28.58 32.47
CA LYS A 60 30.95 -29.11 33.39
C LYS A 60 29.85 -28.08 33.66
N ASN A 61 28.60 -28.55 33.54
CA ASN A 61 27.32 -27.95 33.92
C ASN A 61 27.38 -26.67 34.79
N CYS A 62 27.17 -25.52 34.15
CA CYS A 62 26.83 -24.27 34.82
C CYS A 62 25.37 -23.89 34.47
N GLY A 63 24.51 -23.83 35.50
CA GLY A 63 23.08 -23.50 35.39
C GLY A 63 22.75 -22.05 35.02
N HIS A 64 23.74 -21.26 34.58
CA HIS A 64 23.56 -19.87 34.17
C HIS A 64 23.39 -19.67 32.65
N CYS A 65 23.67 -20.70 31.84
CA CYS A 65 23.44 -20.65 30.38
C CYS A 65 22.01 -21.08 29.95
N ASN A 66 21.14 -21.48 30.89
CA ASN A 66 19.79 -21.99 30.61
C ASN A 66 18.65 -20.96 30.75
N LYS A 67 18.95 -19.65 30.68
CA LYS A 67 17.90 -18.60 30.79
C LYS A 67 17.89 -17.57 29.65
N LEU A 68 18.40 -17.92 28.47
CA LEU A 68 18.27 -17.11 27.25
C LEU A 68 17.57 -17.84 26.08
N SER A 69 16.89 -18.94 26.34
CA SER A 69 16.13 -19.71 25.35
C SER A 69 14.61 -19.65 25.57
N ALA A 70 14.05 -18.43 25.59
CA ALA A 70 12.60 -18.23 25.59
C ALA A 70 12.16 -17.11 24.63
N PHE A 71 12.73 -17.09 23.43
CA PHE A 71 12.01 -16.65 22.23
C PHE A 71 11.93 -17.87 21.32
N LYS A 72 10.91 -18.70 21.54
CA LYS A 72 10.49 -19.66 20.51
C LYS A 72 9.80 -18.83 19.43
N PRO A 73 10.27 -18.82 18.17
CA PRO A 73 9.43 -18.40 17.07
C PRO A 73 8.18 -19.27 17.11
N ALA A 74 7.01 -18.68 16.87
CA ALA A 74 5.80 -19.45 16.61
C ALA A 74 6.15 -20.56 15.62
N VAL A 75 5.92 -21.79 16.04
CA VAL A 75 6.15 -22.99 15.25
C VAL A 75 5.47 -22.77 13.91
N ARG A 76 6.26 -22.64 12.84
CA ARG A 76 5.76 -22.87 11.49
C ARG A 76 5.09 -24.22 11.55
N HIS A 77 3.77 -24.27 11.38
CA HIS A 77 3.12 -25.51 11.02
C HIS A 77 3.77 -25.96 9.73
N ALA A 78 4.74 -26.88 9.85
CA ALA A 78 5.14 -27.73 8.77
C ALA A 78 3.90 -28.55 8.45
N HIS A 79 3.05 -28.02 7.57
CA HIS A 79 2.17 -28.88 6.81
C HIS A 79 3.09 -29.87 6.13
N ALA A 80 2.95 -31.13 6.49
CA ALA A 80 3.51 -32.22 5.72
C ALA A 80 3.08 -31.97 4.27
N GLN A 81 4.02 -31.54 3.43
CA GLN A 81 3.84 -31.58 2.00
C GLN A 81 3.69 -33.07 1.68
N THR A 82 2.44 -33.54 1.61
CA THR A 82 2.12 -34.70 0.82
C THR A 82 2.74 -34.42 -0.54
N GLN A 83 3.75 -35.21 -0.93
CA GLN A 83 4.31 -35.13 -2.28
C GLN A 83 3.11 -35.17 -3.23
N PRO A 84 2.87 -34.11 -4.03
CA PRO A 84 1.79 -34.14 -4.99
C PRO A 84 2.03 -35.37 -5.88
N ALA A 85 0.96 -36.10 -6.19
CA ALA A 85 1.02 -37.18 -7.16
C ALA A 85 1.75 -36.67 -8.41
N ILE A 86 2.72 -37.44 -8.93
CA ILE A 86 3.56 -37.01 -10.05
C ILE A 86 2.64 -36.63 -11.21
N ASN A 87 2.52 -35.33 -11.50
CA ASN A 87 1.73 -34.84 -12.60
C ASN A 87 2.50 -35.08 -13.90
N THR A 88 2.24 -36.21 -14.55
CA THR A 88 2.90 -36.57 -15.82
C THR A 88 2.53 -35.64 -16.97
N ALA A 89 1.51 -34.78 -16.79
CA ALA A 89 1.07 -33.80 -17.80
C ALA A 89 2.10 -32.68 -18.05
N ASP A 90 2.96 -32.41 -17.08
CA ASP A 90 3.98 -31.36 -17.19
C ASP A 90 5.34 -31.87 -17.67
N GLU A 91 5.41 -33.14 -18.07
CA GLU A 91 6.59 -33.73 -18.70
C GLU A 91 6.69 -33.32 -20.17
N ILE A 92 7.90 -33.02 -20.63
CA ILE A 92 8.18 -32.73 -22.03
C ILE A 92 8.16 -34.03 -22.84
N ALA A 93 7.41 -34.03 -23.93
CA ALA A 93 7.31 -35.15 -24.87
C ALA A 93 8.39 -35.06 -25.96
N SER A 94 8.66 -33.86 -26.49
CA SER A 94 9.66 -33.64 -27.53
C SER A 94 10.22 -32.22 -27.51
N VAL A 95 11.41 -32.07 -28.08
CA VAL A 95 12.11 -30.80 -28.27
C VAL A 95 12.68 -30.76 -29.69
N ALA A 96 12.52 -29.63 -30.35
CA ALA A 96 13.18 -29.33 -31.62
C ALA A 96 13.87 -27.97 -31.55
N ARG A 97 15.01 -27.83 -32.23
CA ARG A 97 15.70 -26.54 -32.39
C ARG A 97 15.17 -25.80 -33.60
N ASN A 98 14.91 -24.51 -33.45
CA ASN A 98 14.72 -23.60 -34.57
C ASN A 98 15.96 -22.69 -34.66
N THR A 99 16.94 -23.07 -35.48
CA THR A 99 18.22 -22.36 -35.60
C THR A 99 18.11 -21.02 -36.30
N ASP A 100 17.07 -20.80 -37.12
CA ASP A 100 16.86 -19.53 -37.81
C ASP A 100 16.28 -18.45 -36.89
N LYS A 101 15.59 -18.88 -35.83
CA LYS A 101 14.92 -18.01 -34.86
C LYS A 101 15.53 -18.03 -33.46
N ASP A 102 16.51 -18.89 -33.24
CA ASP A 102 17.22 -19.06 -31.97
C ASP A 102 16.33 -19.40 -30.77
N TRP A 103 15.42 -20.36 -30.95
CA TRP A 103 14.60 -20.90 -29.88
C TRP A 103 14.43 -22.41 -29.96
N PHE A 104 14.01 -23.01 -28.84
CA PHE A 104 13.47 -24.37 -28.81
C PHE A 104 11.96 -24.34 -29.04
N GLU A 105 11.48 -25.29 -29.82
CA GLU A 105 10.07 -25.67 -29.95
C GLU A 105 9.85 -26.91 -29.10
N ILE A 106 9.03 -26.80 -28.07
CA ILE A 106 8.87 -27.84 -27.03
C ILE A 106 7.41 -28.24 -26.97
N THR A 107 7.14 -29.54 -27.01
CA THR A 107 5.81 -30.13 -26.85
C THR A 107 5.75 -30.91 -25.54
N TRP A 108 4.74 -30.65 -24.72
CA TRP A 108 4.45 -31.37 -23.48
C TRP A 108 3.54 -32.57 -23.72
N LYS A 109 3.52 -33.53 -22.79
CA LYS A 109 2.68 -34.74 -22.90
C LYS A 109 1.17 -34.46 -22.87
N ASP A 110 0.75 -33.30 -22.36
CA ASP A 110 -0.64 -32.84 -22.43
C ASP A 110 -0.98 -32.14 -23.77
N GLY A 111 -0.02 -32.04 -24.69
CA GLY A 111 -0.18 -31.41 -25.99
C GLY A 111 0.07 -29.91 -26.02
N PHE A 112 0.44 -29.28 -24.89
CA PHE A 112 0.86 -27.88 -24.92
C PHE A 112 2.15 -27.72 -25.74
N GLU A 113 2.22 -26.69 -26.58
CA GLU A 113 3.39 -26.36 -27.39
C GLU A 113 3.88 -24.95 -27.05
N GLY A 114 5.19 -24.81 -26.83
CA GLY A 114 5.80 -23.53 -26.48
C GLY A 114 7.10 -23.28 -27.22
N LYS A 115 7.43 -22.00 -27.40
CA LYS A 115 8.67 -21.54 -28.04
C LYS A 115 9.51 -20.78 -27.02
N TYR A 116 10.77 -21.19 -26.84
CA TYR A 116 11.63 -20.67 -25.77
C TYR A 116 13.00 -20.22 -26.31
N PRO A 117 13.29 -18.91 -26.34
CA PRO A 117 14.55 -18.38 -26.85
C PRO A 117 15.76 -18.93 -26.09
N TYR A 118 16.84 -19.27 -26.81
CA TYR A 118 18.07 -19.80 -26.22
C TYR A 118 18.65 -18.89 -25.14
N ALA A 119 18.76 -17.60 -25.47
CA ALA A 119 19.20 -16.54 -24.57
C ALA A 119 18.42 -16.53 -23.26
N TRP A 120 17.09 -16.62 -23.34
CA TRP A 120 16.22 -16.57 -22.18
C TRP A 120 16.38 -17.81 -21.29
N ILE A 121 16.48 -19.01 -21.87
CA ILE A 121 16.72 -20.23 -21.09
C ILE A 121 18.09 -20.15 -20.40
N ARG A 122 19.14 -19.72 -21.10
CA ARG A 122 20.48 -19.57 -20.52
C ARG A 122 20.47 -18.58 -19.37
N ASP A 123 19.87 -17.40 -19.53
CA ASP A 123 19.74 -16.37 -18.48
C ASP A 123 18.96 -16.87 -17.25
N ASN A 124 18.04 -17.80 -17.47
CA ASN A 124 17.17 -18.38 -16.45
C ASN A 124 17.56 -19.81 -16.06
N CYS A 125 18.85 -20.16 -16.23
CA CYS A 125 19.40 -21.44 -15.78
C CYS A 125 19.10 -21.70 -14.29
N ARG A 126 18.72 -22.94 -13.95
CA ARG A 126 18.34 -23.35 -12.58
C ARG A 126 19.40 -24.17 -11.85
N CYS A 127 20.66 -24.15 -12.30
CA CYS A 127 21.77 -24.72 -11.54
C CYS A 127 22.19 -23.79 -10.39
N ASP A 128 22.94 -24.35 -9.42
CA ASP A 128 23.38 -23.62 -8.22
C ASP A 128 24.35 -22.46 -8.50
N GLU A 129 25.01 -22.45 -9.67
CA GLU A 129 25.88 -21.34 -10.08
C GLU A 129 25.07 -20.13 -10.58
N CYS A 130 23.90 -20.39 -11.19
CA CYS A 130 23.12 -19.38 -11.90
C CYS A 130 21.91 -18.89 -11.10
N TYR A 131 21.47 -19.67 -10.12
CA TYR A 131 20.28 -19.40 -9.32
C TYR A 131 20.55 -19.77 -7.87
N TYR A 132 20.06 -18.95 -6.94
CA TYR A 132 20.19 -19.18 -5.51
C TYR A 132 18.83 -19.62 -4.94
N PRO A 133 18.61 -20.95 -4.72
CA PRO A 133 17.28 -21.47 -4.42
C PRO A 133 16.67 -20.92 -3.12
N SER A 134 17.50 -20.60 -2.12
CA SER A 134 17.00 -20.17 -0.80
C SER A 134 16.35 -18.79 -0.80
N CYS A 135 16.72 -17.90 -1.73
CA CYS A 135 16.13 -16.57 -1.86
C CYS A 135 15.36 -16.38 -3.18
N HIS A 136 15.28 -17.42 -3.99
CA HIS A 136 14.63 -17.43 -5.30
C HIS A 136 15.19 -16.38 -6.30
N GLN A 137 16.50 -16.09 -6.25
CA GLN A 137 17.12 -15.03 -7.05
C GLN A 137 18.09 -15.60 -8.09
N ARG A 138 18.24 -14.88 -9.21
CA ARG A 138 19.31 -15.13 -10.17
C ARG A 138 20.66 -14.69 -9.58
N SER A 139 21.66 -15.55 -9.71
CA SER A 139 23.05 -15.25 -9.40
C SER A 139 23.82 -14.81 -10.64
N MET A 140 23.35 -15.20 -11.83
CA MET A 140 23.96 -14.82 -13.09
C MET A 140 23.84 -13.33 -13.35
N LEU A 141 24.97 -12.70 -13.66
CA LEU A 141 25.03 -11.31 -14.08
C LEU A 141 24.96 -11.23 -15.60
N MET A 142 24.22 -10.26 -16.13
CA MET A 142 24.11 -10.03 -17.58
C MET A 142 25.47 -9.74 -18.23
N TYR A 143 26.41 -9.17 -17.48
CA TYR A 143 27.80 -8.97 -17.93
C TYR A 143 28.51 -10.27 -18.34
N ASN A 144 28.14 -11.41 -17.73
CA ASN A 144 28.72 -12.72 -18.00
C ASN A 144 27.89 -13.54 -19.00
N MET A 145 26.79 -12.98 -19.52
CA MET A 145 25.83 -13.68 -20.37
C MET A 145 26.04 -13.26 -21.84
N ASP A 146 26.24 -14.23 -22.73
CA ASP A 146 26.23 -14.00 -24.17
C ASP A 146 24.79 -14.13 -24.71
N PRO A 147 24.17 -13.06 -25.21
CA PRO A 147 22.81 -13.13 -25.76
C PRO A 147 22.71 -13.96 -27.04
N ASN A 148 23.83 -14.28 -27.69
CA ASN A 148 23.88 -15.10 -28.91
C ASN A 148 24.26 -16.56 -28.65
N VAL A 149 24.33 -16.98 -27.37
CA VAL A 149 24.65 -18.34 -26.95
C VAL A 149 23.81 -19.37 -27.71
N LYS A 150 24.45 -20.45 -28.16
CA LYS A 150 23.78 -21.54 -28.90
C LYS A 150 23.82 -22.84 -28.12
N PRO A 151 22.80 -23.70 -28.24
CA PRO A 151 22.86 -25.05 -27.70
C PRO A 151 23.82 -25.90 -28.52
N VAL A 152 24.75 -26.56 -27.84
CA VAL A 152 25.63 -27.58 -28.41
C VAL A 152 24.96 -28.94 -28.34
N HIS A 153 24.34 -29.27 -27.21
CA HIS A 153 23.62 -30.52 -26.99
C HIS A 153 22.42 -30.31 -26.07
N GLU A 154 21.37 -31.09 -26.24
CA GLU A 154 20.17 -31.07 -25.41
C GLU A 154 19.63 -32.47 -25.20
N GLU A 155 19.14 -32.74 -24.00
CA GLU A 155 18.55 -34.03 -23.65
C GLU A 155 17.41 -33.87 -22.64
N LEU A 156 16.46 -34.81 -22.69
CA LEU A 156 15.37 -34.91 -21.72
C LEU A 156 15.73 -35.94 -20.66
N LYS A 157 15.83 -35.50 -19.40
CA LYS A 157 16.09 -36.35 -18.23
C LYS A 157 14.82 -36.65 -17.46
N ASP A 158 14.90 -37.69 -16.63
CA ASP A 158 13.87 -38.08 -15.66
C ASP A 158 12.47 -38.28 -16.27
N GLY A 159 12.42 -38.83 -17.49
CA GLY A 159 11.17 -39.08 -18.22
C GLY A 159 10.55 -37.84 -18.89
N GLY A 160 11.32 -36.76 -19.03
CA GLY A 160 10.87 -35.48 -19.57
C GLY A 160 10.63 -34.40 -18.51
N ARG A 161 10.97 -34.67 -17.24
CA ARG A 161 10.81 -33.72 -16.13
C ARG A 161 11.89 -32.65 -16.06
N THR A 162 13.06 -32.93 -16.62
CA THR A 162 14.18 -31.98 -16.68
C THR A 162 14.66 -31.87 -18.12
N PHE A 163 14.66 -30.65 -18.64
CA PHE A 163 15.30 -30.32 -19.91
C PHE A 163 16.72 -29.87 -19.63
N GLN A 164 17.71 -30.64 -20.08
CA GLN A 164 19.12 -30.32 -19.91
C GLN A 164 19.73 -29.83 -21.23
N ILE A 165 20.46 -28.71 -21.17
CA ILE A 165 21.09 -28.09 -22.34
C ILE A 165 22.56 -27.81 -22.04
N LYS A 166 23.46 -28.24 -22.91
CA LYS A 166 24.85 -27.81 -22.96
C LYS A 166 24.99 -26.66 -23.97
N TRP A 167 25.66 -25.59 -23.57
CA TRP A 167 25.80 -24.36 -24.35
C TRP A 167 27.20 -24.20 -24.97
N THR A 168 27.38 -23.21 -25.85
CA THR A 168 28.66 -22.87 -26.50
C THR A 168 29.73 -22.33 -25.55
N ASP A 169 29.34 -21.88 -24.36
CA ASP A 169 30.24 -21.46 -23.27
C ASP A 169 30.61 -22.63 -22.32
N ASP A 170 30.36 -23.87 -22.78
CA ASP A 170 30.50 -25.12 -22.04
C ASP A 170 29.58 -25.29 -20.81
N HIS A 171 28.77 -24.30 -20.46
CA HIS A 171 27.85 -24.37 -19.33
C HIS A 171 26.74 -25.40 -19.59
N VAL A 172 26.21 -26.00 -18.51
CA VAL A 172 25.10 -26.96 -18.57
C VAL A 172 23.95 -26.47 -17.72
N SER A 173 22.80 -26.22 -18.36
CA SER A 173 21.59 -25.76 -17.69
C SER A 173 20.60 -26.89 -17.49
N PRO A 174 20.24 -27.24 -16.24
CA PRO A 174 19.05 -28.03 -15.95
C PRO A 174 17.85 -27.10 -15.82
N ILE A 175 16.76 -27.40 -16.54
CA ILE A 175 15.52 -26.62 -16.51
C ILE A 175 14.35 -27.56 -16.17
N PRO A 176 13.64 -27.35 -15.05
CA PRO A 176 12.44 -28.12 -14.75
C PRO A 176 11.34 -27.87 -15.79
N ALA A 177 10.72 -28.94 -16.28
CA ALA A 177 9.71 -28.88 -17.32
C ALA A 177 8.45 -28.10 -16.92
N GLU A 178 7.99 -28.29 -15.67
CA GLU A 178 6.87 -27.54 -15.09
C GLU A 178 7.19 -26.04 -15.02
N TRP A 179 8.38 -25.68 -14.52
CA TRP A 179 8.83 -24.29 -14.45
C TRP A 179 8.84 -23.65 -15.86
N LEU A 180 9.38 -24.36 -16.85
CA LEU A 180 9.43 -23.88 -18.22
C LEU A 180 8.03 -23.63 -18.80
N LYS A 181 7.09 -24.54 -18.56
CA LYS A 181 5.69 -24.42 -19.00
C LYS A 181 4.96 -23.25 -18.35
N MET A 182 5.24 -22.97 -17.07
CA MET A 182 4.68 -21.82 -16.35
C MET A 182 5.21 -20.48 -16.89
N HIS A 183 6.40 -20.48 -17.51
CA HIS A 183 7.04 -19.30 -18.10
C HIS A 183 6.87 -19.23 -19.62
N ARG A 184 5.70 -19.67 -20.11
CA ARG A 184 5.36 -19.69 -21.52
C ARG A 184 5.14 -18.28 -22.10
N PHE A 185 5.49 -18.13 -23.38
CA PHE A 185 5.39 -16.88 -24.13
C PHE A 185 4.09 -16.78 -24.96
N ASP A 186 2.95 -17.20 -24.38
CA ASP A 186 1.64 -17.21 -25.06
C ASP A 186 0.70 -16.09 -24.58
N LYS A 187 1.22 -15.15 -23.79
CA LYS A 187 0.48 -14.06 -23.11
C LYS A 187 -0.49 -14.54 -22.02
N THR A 188 -0.39 -15.80 -21.57
CA THR A 188 -1.08 -16.20 -20.35
C THR A 188 -0.55 -15.38 -19.19
N ASP A 189 -1.46 -14.71 -18.49
CA ASP A 189 -1.15 -14.13 -17.19
C ASP A 189 -1.58 -15.08 -16.09
N PHE A 190 -0.64 -15.43 -15.21
CA PHE A 190 -0.90 -16.26 -14.04
C PHE A 190 -1.06 -15.44 -12.77
N ASP A 191 -0.72 -14.15 -12.78
CA ASP A 191 -0.82 -13.29 -11.61
C ASP A 191 -2.29 -13.02 -11.28
N VAL A 192 -2.70 -13.52 -10.12
CA VAL A 192 -4.08 -13.44 -9.63
C VAL A 192 -4.54 -12.01 -9.43
N VAL A 193 -3.61 -11.11 -9.08
CA VAL A 193 -3.90 -9.69 -8.89
C VAL A 193 -4.22 -9.04 -10.22
N ARG A 194 -3.42 -9.30 -11.27
CA ARG A 194 -3.64 -8.72 -12.61
C ARG A 194 -4.90 -9.25 -13.29
N LYS A 195 -5.39 -10.43 -12.89
CA LYS A 195 -6.68 -10.97 -13.34
C LYS A 195 -7.89 -10.24 -12.75
N VAL A 196 -7.73 -9.54 -11.64
CA VAL A 196 -8.84 -8.81 -11.02
C VAL A 196 -9.23 -7.64 -11.92
N LYS A 197 -10.41 -7.76 -12.53
CA LYS A 197 -10.93 -6.70 -13.40
C LYS A 197 -11.37 -5.49 -12.58
N GLN A 198 -10.73 -4.36 -12.83
CA GLN A 198 -11.20 -3.08 -12.31
C GLN A 198 -12.45 -2.62 -13.07
N VAL A 199 -13.56 -2.43 -12.36
CA VAL A 199 -14.84 -2.03 -12.95
C VAL A 199 -15.29 -0.71 -12.35
N SER A 200 -15.47 0.29 -13.21
CA SER A 200 -15.94 1.61 -12.81
C SER A 200 -17.40 1.60 -12.35
N TRP A 201 -17.77 2.54 -11.48
CA TRP A 201 -19.11 2.62 -10.90
C TRP A 201 -19.59 4.07 -10.73
N GLY A 202 -20.91 4.26 -10.70
CA GLY A 202 -21.58 5.49 -10.28
C GLY A 202 -22.42 5.28 -9.02
N SER A 203 -23.45 6.11 -8.83
CA SER A 203 -24.34 6.04 -7.67
C SER A 203 -25.19 4.76 -7.63
N GLU A 204 -25.28 3.99 -8.72
CA GLU A 204 -25.86 2.65 -8.71
C GLU A 204 -25.12 1.64 -7.82
N PHE A 205 -23.95 2.01 -7.32
CA PHE A 205 -23.11 1.20 -6.44
C PHE A 205 -23.42 1.36 -4.96
N THR A 206 -24.20 2.37 -4.54
CA THR A 206 -24.51 2.64 -3.12
C THR A 206 -25.00 1.41 -2.36
N ASP A 207 -25.98 0.69 -2.91
CA ASP A 207 -26.54 -0.52 -2.27
C ASP A 207 -25.76 -1.80 -2.60
N LYS A 208 -24.66 -1.67 -3.34
CA LYS A 208 -23.83 -2.79 -3.84
C LYS A 208 -22.39 -2.69 -3.36
N ILE A 209 -22.06 -1.74 -2.48
CA ILE A 209 -20.73 -1.63 -1.89
C ILE A 209 -20.42 -2.95 -1.17
N PRO A 210 -19.37 -3.69 -1.59
CA PRO A 210 -18.99 -4.94 -0.96
C PRO A 210 -18.81 -4.75 0.54
N SER A 211 -19.47 -5.62 1.30
CA SER A 211 -19.51 -5.59 2.75
C SER A 211 -18.91 -6.88 3.29
N PHE A 212 -18.05 -6.76 4.31
CA PHE A 212 -17.40 -7.89 4.97
C PHE A 212 -17.54 -7.78 6.48
N ASP A 213 -17.56 -8.89 7.20
CA ASP A 213 -17.52 -8.87 8.66
C ASP A 213 -16.07 -8.70 9.15
N TYR A 214 -15.88 -7.84 10.15
CA TYR A 214 -14.56 -7.59 10.75
C TYR A 214 -13.94 -8.89 11.28
N LYS A 215 -14.72 -9.71 11.99
CA LYS A 215 -14.23 -10.94 12.58
C LYS A 215 -13.75 -11.92 11.52
N ASP A 216 -14.45 -12.00 10.40
CA ASP A 216 -14.10 -12.91 9.31
C ASP A 216 -12.80 -12.48 8.64
N ILE A 217 -12.61 -11.18 8.34
CA ILE A 217 -11.35 -10.66 7.78
C ILE A 217 -10.17 -10.95 8.72
N ILE A 218 -10.36 -10.78 10.03
CA ILE A 218 -9.31 -10.99 11.02
C ILE A 218 -8.95 -12.48 11.19
N ASN A 219 -9.91 -13.40 11.04
CA ASN A 219 -9.69 -14.81 11.38
C ASN A 219 -9.63 -15.76 10.18
N GLU A 220 -10.13 -15.37 9.02
CA GLU A 220 -10.30 -16.26 7.87
C GLU A 220 -9.56 -15.73 6.64
N ASP A 221 -8.65 -16.55 6.10
CA ASP A 221 -7.83 -16.19 4.95
C ASP A 221 -8.67 -16.01 3.67
N GLN A 222 -9.74 -16.78 3.50
CA GLN A 222 -10.65 -16.64 2.36
C GLN A 222 -11.42 -15.31 2.40
N ALA A 223 -11.91 -14.90 3.58
CA ALA A 223 -12.60 -13.62 3.75
C ALA A 223 -11.64 -12.44 3.52
N LEU A 224 -10.41 -12.52 4.05
CA LEU A 224 -9.36 -11.53 3.80
C LEU A 224 -9.01 -11.42 2.31
N TYR A 225 -8.89 -12.56 1.61
CA TYR A 225 -8.65 -12.57 0.16
C TYR A 225 -9.79 -11.91 -0.62
N SER A 226 -11.04 -12.29 -0.35
CA SER A 226 -12.22 -11.72 -1.03
C SER A 226 -12.41 -10.22 -0.74
N TRP A 227 -12.03 -9.76 0.46
CA TRP A 227 -11.98 -8.34 0.80
C TRP A 227 -10.94 -7.59 -0.05
N MET A 228 -9.70 -8.09 -0.13
CA MET A 228 -8.65 -7.48 -0.97
C MET A 228 -9.01 -7.51 -2.46
N GLU A 229 -9.56 -8.61 -2.97
CA GLU A 229 -10.00 -8.73 -4.36
C GLU A 229 -11.10 -7.71 -4.68
N SER A 230 -12.07 -7.53 -3.77
CA SER A 230 -13.11 -6.51 -3.91
C SER A 230 -12.54 -5.10 -3.88
N LEU A 231 -11.55 -4.85 -3.02
CA LEU A 231 -10.86 -3.57 -2.94
C LEU A 231 -10.06 -3.28 -4.22
N VAL A 232 -9.34 -4.24 -4.78
CA VAL A 232 -8.65 -4.09 -6.09
C VAL A 232 -9.65 -3.84 -7.22
N GLY A 233 -10.74 -4.62 -7.30
CA GLY A 233 -11.68 -4.54 -8.42
C GLY A 233 -12.59 -3.31 -8.37
N ARG A 234 -13.03 -2.90 -7.18
CA ARG A 234 -14.02 -1.82 -6.99
C ARG A 234 -13.42 -0.55 -6.39
N GLY A 235 -12.34 -0.64 -5.63
CA GLY A 235 -11.71 0.52 -4.98
C GLY A 235 -12.44 1.01 -3.72
N LEU A 236 -13.59 0.44 -3.34
CA LEU A 236 -14.36 0.87 -2.16
C LEU A 236 -15.07 -0.34 -1.54
N VAL A 237 -14.84 -0.56 -0.25
CA VAL A 237 -15.44 -1.66 0.54
C VAL A 237 -15.78 -1.20 1.95
N ILE A 238 -16.76 -1.85 2.56
CA ILE A 238 -17.16 -1.62 3.95
C ILE A 238 -16.85 -2.88 4.76
N VAL A 239 -16.21 -2.69 5.90
CA VAL A 239 -16.06 -3.71 6.95
C VAL A 239 -17.04 -3.37 8.07
N ARG A 240 -17.86 -4.34 8.49
CA ARG A 240 -18.95 -4.18 9.46
C ARG A 240 -18.60 -4.90 10.76
N ASN A 241 -19.32 -4.53 11.82
CA ASN A 241 -19.25 -5.19 13.13
C ASN A 241 -17.85 -5.18 13.77
N ALA A 242 -17.05 -4.16 13.47
CA ALA A 242 -15.78 -3.94 14.17
C ALA A 242 -16.04 -3.59 15.64
N PRO A 243 -15.21 -4.07 16.58
CA PRO A 243 -15.36 -3.73 17.99
C PRO A 243 -15.11 -2.23 18.20
N HIS A 244 -15.56 -1.68 19.33
CA HIS A 244 -15.27 -0.29 19.70
C HIS A 244 -13.82 -0.16 20.19
N ASP A 245 -12.88 -0.19 19.25
CA ASP A 245 -11.42 -0.20 19.47
C ASP A 245 -10.70 0.64 18.40
N GLU A 246 -9.71 1.43 18.83
CA GLU A 246 -8.88 2.26 17.95
C GLU A 246 -7.91 1.40 17.12
N MET A 247 -7.54 0.21 17.61
CA MET A 247 -6.58 -0.69 16.96
C MET A 247 -7.14 -1.42 15.72
N ASN A 248 -8.43 -1.24 15.40
CA ASN A 248 -9.08 -2.00 14.34
C ASN A 248 -8.39 -1.88 12.98
N VAL A 249 -7.96 -0.67 12.61
CA VAL A 249 -7.28 -0.40 11.33
C VAL A 249 -5.94 -1.11 11.32
N GLN A 250 -5.13 -0.93 12.37
CA GLN A 250 -3.84 -1.60 12.50
C GLN A 250 -3.98 -3.12 12.44
N ASN A 251 -4.98 -3.71 13.11
CA ASN A 251 -5.22 -5.16 13.08
C ASN A 251 -5.50 -5.68 11.65
N ILE A 252 -6.21 -4.91 10.82
CA ILE A 252 -6.43 -5.24 9.40
C ILE A 252 -5.12 -5.09 8.62
N CYS A 253 -4.38 -3.99 8.84
CA CYS A 253 -3.08 -3.78 8.22
C CYS A 253 -2.10 -4.92 8.54
N ASP A 254 -2.03 -5.39 9.78
CA ASP A 254 -1.16 -6.50 10.24
C ASP A 254 -1.57 -7.86 9.66
N ARG A 255 -2.85 -8.05 9.33
CA ARG A 255 -3.33 -9.22 8.58
C ARG A 255 -2.82 -9.22 7.13
N VAL A 256 -2.58 -8.04 6.54
CA VAL A 256 -2.10 -7.89 5.17
C VAL A 256 -0.57 -7.82 5.11
N GLY A 257 0.01 -6.84 5.79
CA GLY A 257 1.44 -6.54 5.84
C GLY A 257 1.72 -5.66 7.04
N TYR A 258 1.73 -4.34 6.83
CA TYR A 258 1.97 -3.33 7.84
C TYR A 258 1.34 -2.00 7.43
N GLU A 259 1.04 -1.14 8.41
CA GLU A 259 0.48 0.19 8.15
C GLU A 259 1.50 1.14 7.51
N ARG A 260 1.04 1.97 6.57
CA ARG A 260 1.84 2.97 5.89
C ARG A 260 2.00 4.22 6.76
N PHE A 261 3.19 4.39 7.31
CA PHE A 261 3.58 5.55 8.10
C PHE A 261 3.67 6.83 7.26
N THR A 262 3.18 7.96 7.79
CA THR A 262 3.20 9.27 7.14
C THR A 262 3.68 10.39 8.08
N CYS A 263 3.67 11.64 7.62
CA CYS A 263 3.93 12.80 8.48
C CYS A 263 2.91 12.98 9.62
N TYR A 264 1.76 12.30 9.54
CA TYR A 264 0.72 12.28 10.58
C TYR A 264 0.86 11.13 11.57
N GLY A 265 1.81 10.20 11.38
CA GLY A 265 1.96 9.01 12.21
C GLY A 265 1.62 7.71 11.46
N SER A 266 1.43 6.64 12.22
CA SER A 266 0.90 5.36 11.74
C SER A 266 -0.60 5.48 11.47
N ASP A 267 -1.32 6.01 12.45
CA ASP A 267 -2.75 6.29 12.41
C ASP A 267 -3.01 7.80 12.65
N PHE A 268 -4.24 8.24 12.41
CA PHE A 268 -4.67 9.61 12.67
C PHE A 268 -6.11 9.67 13.14
N ARG A 269 -6.41 10.64 14.01
CA ARG A 269 -7.74 10.83 14.58
C ARG A 269 -8.49 11.92 13.82
N VAL A 270 -9.64 11.55 13.26
CA VAL A 270 -10.56 12.50 12.59
C VAL A 270 -11.68 12.87 13.55
N GLU A 271 -11.40 13.86 14.40
CA GLU A 271 -12.34 14.55 15.30
C GLU A 271 -12.18 16.07 15.15
N ASN A 272 -13.09 16.88 15.69
CA ASN A 272 -12.93 18.32 15.63
C ASN A 272 -11.83 18.76 16.60
N ILE A 273 -10.70 19.25 16.07
CA ILE A 273 -9.55 19.70 16.87
C ILE A 273 -9.47 21.23 16.79
N PHE A 274 -9.43 21.90 17.96
CA PHE A 274 -9.20 23.33 18.05
C PHE A 274 -7.77 23.67 17.59
N GLU A 275 -7.59 24.66 16.70
CA GLU A 275 -6.30 24.99 16.04
C GLU A 275 -5.68 23.82 15.25
N SER A 276 -6.52 23.10 14.49
CA SER A 276 -6.11 21.97 13.66
C SER A 276 -5.06 22.31 12.57
N SER A 277 -4.15 21.36 12.32
CA SER A 277 -3.20 21.33 11.20
C SER A 277 -3.84 20.97 9.84
N SER A 278 -5.10 20.52 9.82
CA SER A 278 -5.83 20.06 8.63
C SER A 278 -7.34 20.38 8.67
N LEU A 279 -7.92 20.75 7.53
CA LEU A 279 -9.37 20.95 7.40
C LEU A 279 -10.19 19.69 7.69
N GLY A 280 -9.59 18.50 7.55
CA GLY A 280 -10.21 17.22 7.90
C GLY A 280 -10.69 17.16 9.37
N PHE A 281 -9.99 17.87 10.27
CA PHE A 281 -10.29 17.94 11.71
C PHE A 281 -11.19 19.13 12.08
N THR A 282 -12.05 19.57 11.15
CA THR A 282 -13.07 20.62 11.38
C THR A 282 -14.48 20.10 11.12
N THR A 283 -15.51 20.91 11.35
CA THR A 283 -16.93 20.57 11.09
C THR A 283 -17.46 21.00 9.71
N ALA A 284 -16.65 21.74 8.96
CA ALA A 284 -17.01 22.23 7.64
C ALA A 284 -17.17 21.07 6.64
N ALA A 285 -17.86 21.32 5.52
CA ALA A 285 -17.86 20.36 4.41
C ALA A 285 -16.42 20.19 3.90
N LEU A 286 -16.01 18.94 3.69
CA LEU A 286 -14.76 18.61 3.03
C LEU A 286 -15.10 18.14 1.63
N GLY A 287 -14.76 18.96 0.63
CA GLY A 287 -15.03 18.62 -0.77
C GLY A 287 -14.33 17.34 -1.20
N LEU A 288 -14.85 16.69 -2.24
CA LEU A 288 -14.22 15.51 -2.85
C LEU A 288 -12.74 15.75 -3.15
N HIS A 289 -11.88 14.87 -2.65
CA HIS A 289 -10.43 14.91 -2.84
C HIS A 289 -9.83 13.50 -2.84
N LEU A 290 -8.57 13.41 -3.25
CA LEU A 290 -7.66 12.32 -2.89
C LEU A 290 -6.65 12.84 -1.87
N ASP A 291 -6.24 11.96 -0.97
CA ASP A 291 -5.39 12.32 0.14
C ASP A 291 -3.91 12.35 -0.24
N LEU A 292 -3.21 13.28 0.40
CA LEU A 292 -1.75 13.42 0.35
C LEU A 292 -1.12 13.59 -1.06
N PRO A 293 -1.68 14.38 -2.00
CA PRO A 293 -1.13 14.51 -3.35
C PRO A 293 0.27 15.14 -3.41
N TYR A 294 0.75 15.73 -2.31
CA TYR A 294 2.09 16.29 -2.15
C TYR A 294 3.18 15.24 -1.85
N TYR A 295 2.83 13.98 -1.55
CA TYR A 295 3.81 12.88 -1.56
C TYR A 295 4.08 12.46 -2.98
N ASP A 296 5.33 12.11 -3.32
CA ASP A 296 5.67 11.50 -4.62
C ASP A 296 5.04 10.10 -4.78
N TYR A 297 5.14 9.29 -3.72
CA TYR A 297 4.44 8.03 -3.57
C TYR A 297 3.29 8.18 -2.55
N ARG A 298 2.08 8.37 -3.06
CA ARG A 298 0.85 8.46 -2.25
C ARG A 298 0.54 7.10 -1.62
N PRO A 299 -0.01 7.07 -0.39
CA PRO A 299 -0.53 5.83 0.15
C PRO A 299 -1.60 5.23 -0.76
N GLY A 300 -1.56 3.92 -0.92
CA GLY A 300 -2.44 3.18 -1.84
C GLY A 300 -3.89 3.15 -1.37
N VAL A 301 -4.10 2.72 -0.14
CA VAL A 301 -5.40 2.49 0.47
C VAL A 301 -5.52 3.34 1.74
N GLN A 302 -6.70 3.92 1.94
CA GLN A 302 -7.06 4.64 3.15
C GLN A 302 -8.19 3.93 3.88
N PHE A 303 -8.09 3.89 5.20
CA PHE A 303 -9.10 3.39 6.11
C PHE A 303 -9.71 4.53 6.90
N LEU A 304 -11.00 4.41 7.22
CA LEU A 304 -11.66 5.25 8.22
C LEU A 304 -12.60 4.38 9.07
N ASN A 305 -12.17 4.06 10.30
CA ASN A 305 -12.92 3.30 11.30
C ASN A 305 -13.81 4.23 12.14
N CYS A 306 -15.12 4.05 12.07
CA CYS A 306 -16.06 4.86 12.84
C CYS A 306 -16.25 4.32 14.25
N LEU A 307 -15.79 5.09 15.25
CA LEU A 307 -16.04 4.81 16.66
C LEU A 307 -17.24 5.59 17.20
N ARG A 308 -17.40 6.83 16.74
CA ARG A 308 -18.54 7.70 17.08
C ARG A 308 -19.04 8.40 15.83
N GLN A 309 -20.36 8.50 15.69
CA GLN A 309 -21.02 9.23 14.61
C GLN A 309 -22.01 10.25 15.17
N CYS A 310 -22.15 11.36 14.47
CA CYS A 310 -23.07 12.42 14.87
C CYS A 310 -24.53 12.00 14.65
N GLU A 311 -25.36 12.14 15.69
CA GLU A 311 -26.79 11.81 15.65
C GLU A 311 -27.62 12.76 14.78
N VAL A 312 -27.08 13.95 14.53
CA VAL A 312 -27.71 15.01 13.73
C VAL A 312 -27.47 14.77 12.23
N LYS A 313 -28.30 15.36 11.37
CA LYS A 313 -28.08 15.35 9.91
C LYS A 313 -26.72 15.98 9.57
N GLY A 314 -25.98 15.38 8.63
CA GLY A 314 -24.61 15.77 8.34
C GLY A 314 -23.61 14.66 8.69
N GLY A 315 -22.35 14.88 8.30
CA GLY A 315 -21.22 14.00 8.60
C GLY A 315 -21.17 12.74 7.74
N GLU A 316 -22.04 12.67 6.72
CA GLU A 316 -22.05 11.61 5.72
C GLU A 316 -20.74 11.64 4.91
N SER A 317 -20.19 10.46 4.68
CA SER A 317 -19.03 10.23 3.83
C SER A 317 -19.48 10.21 2.38
N GLN A 318 -18.79 10.97 1.53
CA GLN A 318 -19.15 11.16 0.14
C GLN A 318 -18.11 10.48 -0.74
N PHE A 319 -18.54 9.74 -1.76
CA PHE A 319 -17.62 8.99 -2.64
C PHE A 319 -17.95 9.17 -4.12
N VAL A 320 -16.91 9.24 -4.94
CA VAL A 320 -16.98 9.25 -6.41
C VAL A 320 -15.85 8.41 -6.97
N ASP A 321 -16.15 7.57 -7.96
CA ASP A 321 -15.13 6.84 -8.71
C ASP A 321 -14.46 7.74 -9.75
N ALA A 322 -13.21 8.13 -9.50
CA ALA A 322 -12.43 8.93 -10.42
C ALA A 322 -12.32 8.29 -11.81
N LYS A 323 -12.26 6.95 -11.87
CA LYS A 323 -12.16 6.21 -13.14
C LYS A 323 -13.41 6.44 -13.98
N ARG A 324 -14.60 6.34 -13.37
CA ARG A 324 -15.89 6.61 -14.04
C ARG A 324 -15.94 8.05 -14.57
N VAL A 325 -15.52 9.00 -13.75
CA VAL A 325 -15.52 10.42 -14.11
C VAL A 325 -14.55 10.70 -15.26
N ALA A 326 -13.33 10.16 -15.21
CA ALA A 326 -12.34 10.28 -16.26
C ALA A 326 -12.83 9.65 -17.58
N GLU A 327 -13.43 8.45 -17.55
CA GLU A 327 -14.05 7.81 -18.71
C GLU A 327 -15.15 8.67 -19.34
N THR A 328 -16.00 9.24 -18.50
CA THR A 328 -17.13 10.08 -18.95
C THR A 328 -16.62 11.40 -19.54
N LEU A 329 -15.64 12.04 -18.89
CA LEU A 329 -14.99 13.26 -19.40
C LEU A 329 -14.29 13.01 -20.73
N LYS A 330 -13.53 11.91 -20.86
CA LYS A 330 -12.85 11.53 -22.11
C LYS A 330 -13.84 11.38 -23.28
N LYS A 331 -15.04 10.88 -22.99
CA LYS A 331 -16.10 10.68 -23.97
C LYS A 331 -16.87 11.96 -24.32
N GLU A 332 -17.26 12.74 -23.32
CA GLU A 332 -18.13 13.91 -23.50
C GLU A 332 -17.36 15.18 -23.88
N GLU A 333 -16.14 15.33 -23.36
CA GLU A 333 -15.34 16.55 -23.43
C GLU A 333 -13.85 16.22 -23.67
N PRO A 334 -13.50 15.58 -24.79
CA PRO A 334 -12.16 15.03 -25.04
C PRO A 334 -11.04 16.09 -25.00
N GLU A 335 -11.33 17.33 -25.44
CA GLU A 335 -10.36 18.44 -25.38
C GLU A 335 -10.01 18.82 -23.93
N TRP A 336 -11.01 18.81 -23.04
CA TRP A 336 -10.79 19.04 -21.61
C TRP A 336 -10.04 17.89 -20.97
N TYR A 337 -10.37 16.64 -21.34
CA TYR A 337 -9.64 15.47 -20.87
C TYR A 337 -8.16 15.57 -21.26
N GLU A 338 -7.86 15.83 -22.53
CA GLU A 338 -6.48 15.99 -23.01
C GLU A 338 -5.75 17.12 -22.28
N TYR A 339 -6.39 18.28 -22.11
CA TYR A 339 -5.80 19.38 -21.34
C TYR A 339 -5.48 18.98 -19.90
N MET A 340 -6.43 18.31 -19.22
CA MET A 340 -6.27 17.87 -17.82
C MET A 340 -5.19 16.79 -17.65
N THR A 341 -4.90 16.01 -18.69
CA THR A 341 -3.78 15.06 -18.67
C THR A 341 -2.41 15.71 -18.84
N ASN A 342 -2.35 16.96 -19.31
CA ASN A 342 -1.10 17.68 -19.58
C ASN A 342 -0.83 18.84 -18.61
N VAL A 343 -1.82 19.25 -17.82
CA VAL A 343 -1.73 20.41 -16.93
C VAL A 343 -1.23 20.01 -15.55
N LYS A 344 -0.12 20.61 -15.10
CA LYS A 344 0.45 20.36 -13.77
C LYS A 344 -0.10 21.31 -12.72
N LEU A 345 -0.43 20.75 -11.56
CA LEU A 345 -0.81 21.44 -10.34
C LEU A 345 0.20 21.11 -9.25
N ASP A 346 0.70 22.13 -8.57
CA ASP A 346 1.52 21.95 -7.38
C ASP A 346 0.64 21.71 -6.16
N PHE A 347 1.03 20.75 -5.33
CA PHE A 347 0.45 20.47 -4.03
C PHE A 347 1.53 20.65 -2.96
N ARG A 348 1.16 21.18 -1.79
CA ARG A 348 2.10 21.38 -0.69
C ARG A 348 1.47 21.10 0.67
N LEU A 349 2.32 20.62 1.59
CA LEU A 349 2.06 20.58 3.02
C LEU A 349 3.20 21.30 3.74
N LEU A 350 2.84 22.23 4.63
CA LEU A 350 3.73 22.91 5.55
C LEU A 350 3.11 22.80 6.94
N GLY A 351 3.75 22.10 7.87
CA GLY A 351 3.19 21.96 9.21
C GLY A 351 3.91 20.93 10.08
N ILE A 352 3.44 20.85 11.33
CA ILE A 352 3.96 19.93 12.34
C ILE A 352 2.81 19.07 12.84
N ASP A 353 3.01 17.76 12.78
CA ASP A 353 2.13 16.76 13.41
C ASP A 353 3.01 15.72 14.14
N TYR A 354 3.05 14.46 13.68
CA TYR A 354 4.03 13.47 14.18
C TYR A 354 5.47 13.93 13.96
N ILE A 355 5.74 14.56 12.81
CA ILE A 355 7.04 15.15 12.46
C ILE A 355 6.85 16.47 11.70
N ASP A 356 7.78 17.41 11.89
CA ASP A 356 7.85 18.64 11.10
C ASP A 356 8.04 18.30 9.61
N SER A 357 7.20 18.88 8.76
CA SER A 357 7.04 18.48 7.37
C SER A 357 6.92 19.67 6.44
N HIS A 358 7.74 19.64 5.38
CA HIS A 358 7.64 20.50 4.21
C HIS A 358 7.65 19.61 2.97
N LEU A 359 6.46 19.29 2.45
CA LEU A 359 6.26 18.43 1.30
C LEU A 359 5.72 19.25 0.14
N GLN A 360 6.24 19.01 -1.07
CA GLN A 360 5.74 19.62 -2.28
C GLN A 360 5.90 18.66 -3.45
N HIS A 361 4.88 18.55 -4.28
CA HIS A 361 4.94 17.75 -5.50
C HIS A 361 3.98 18.31 -6.56
N ALA A 362 4.41 18.31 -7.83
CA ALA A 362 3.62 18.79 -8.96
C ALA A 362 3.10 17.61 -9.78
N ARG A 363 1.80 17.58 -10.06
CA ARG A 363 1.10 16.45 -10.67
C ARG A 363 0.17 16.88 -11.79
N ASN A 364 -0.02 16.02 -12.78
CA ASN A 364 -1.09 16.25 -13.74
C ASN A 364 -2.45 16.04 -13.05
N LEU A 365 -3.48 16.82 -13.41
CA LEU A 365 -4.82 16.66 -12.81
C LEU A 365 -5.34 15.25 -13.03
N ILE A 366 -5.19 14.73 -14.26
CA ILE A 366 -5.41 13.33 -14.60
C ILE A 366 -4.06 12.71 -14.92
N GLU A 367 -3.65 11.71 -14.15
CA GLU A 367 -2.42 10.96 -14.39
C GLU A 367 -2.72 9.69 -15.18
N LEU A 368 -1.90 9.44 -16.19
CA LEU A 368 -1.97 8.23 -17.01
C LEU A 368 -0.82 7.28 -16.66
N ASP A 369 -1.02 5.99 -16.90
CA ASP A 369 0.05 5.00 -16.84
C ASP A 369 0.90 5.00 -18.13
N GLU A 370 1.88 4.10 -18.20
CA GLU A 370 2.78 3.96 -19.34
C GLU A 370 2.06 3.52 -20.63
N GLN A 371 0.84 3.01 -20.52
CA GLN A 371 -0.02 2.60 -21.64
C GLN A 371 -0.99 3.71 -22.06
N GLY A 372 -1.00 4.86 -21.37
CA GLY A 372 -1.91 5.98 -21.63
C GLY A 372 -3.31 5.77 -21.05
N GLU A 373 -3.48 4.78 -20.15
CA GLU A 373 -4.73 4.52 -19.46
C GLU A 373 -4.81 5.30 -18.14
N PHE A 374 -6.03 5.52 -17.65
CA PHE A 374 -6.24 6.24 -16.40
C PHE A 374 -5.54 5.52 -15.23
N LYS A 375 -4.63 6.22 -14.54
CA LYS A 375 -3.94 5.72 -13.36
C LYS A 375 -4.56 6.26 -12.07
N THR A 376 -4.76 7.58 -12.00
CA THR A 376 -5.17 8.29 -10.78
C THR A 376 -5.50 9.76 -11.09
N LEU A 377 -6.05 10.48 -10.11
CA LEU A 377 -6.18 11.94 -10.14
C LEU A 377 -5.17 12.61 -9.22
N ALA A 378 -4.92 13.89 -9.46
CA ALA A 378 -4.34 14.79 -8.46
C ALA A 378 -5.33 15.93 -8.21
N TYR A 379 -6.19 15.75 -7.20
CA TYR A 379 -7.25 16.69 -6.88
C TYR A 379 -7.44 16.77 -5.36
N ASN A 380 -7.04 17.92 -4.78
CA ASN A 380 -7.25 18.25 -3.38
C ASN A 380 -7.15 19.78 -3.24
N ASP A 381 -8.28 20.46 -3.19
CA ASP A 381 -8.31 21.94 -3.20
C ASP A 381 -7.66 22.55 -1.95
N GLN A 382 -7.66 21.84 -0.83
CA GLN A 382 -7.13 22.31 0.45
C GLN A 382 -5.59 22.33 0.47
N THR A 383 -4.95 21.42 -0.27
CA THR A 383 -3.49 21.25 -0.31
C THR A 383 -2.88 21.68 -1.63
N ARG A 384 -3.70 22.09 -2.61
CA ARG A 384 -3.24 22.72 -3.84
C ARG A 384 -2.50 24.01 -3.49
N SER A 385 -1.26 24.09 -3.97
CA SER A 385 -0.37 25.21 -3.73
C SER A 385 -0.88 26.47 -4.43
N PRO A 386 -0.67 27.67 -3.83
CA PRO A 386 -0.85 28.94 -4.55
C PRO A 386 0.24 29.17 -5.60
N TYR A 387 1.36 28.44 -5.52
CA TYR A 387 2.39 28.46 -6.54
C TYR A 387 1.90 27.71 -7.78
N MET A 388 1.97 28.37 -8.95
CA MET A 388 1.65 27.78 -10.25
C MET A 388 2.80 28.05 -11.21
N ASN A 389 3.48 27.00 -11.67
CA ASN A 389 4.61 27.12 -12.60
C ASN A 389 4.13 27.08 -14.06
N VAL A 390 3.33 28.07 -14.47
CA VAL A 390 2.77 28.20 -15.83
C VAL A 390 2.77 29.67 -16.28
N PRO A 391 2.68 29.95 -17.60
CA PRO A 391 2.40 31.30 -18.09
C PRO A 391 1.08 31.86 -17.54
N VAL A 392 1.01 33.18 -17.36
CA VAL A 392 -0.16 33.85 -16.74
C VAL A 392 -1.44 33.64 -17.56
N GLU A 393 -1.30 33.50 -18.87
CA GLU A 393 -2.38 33.26 -19.82
C GLU A 393 -3.06 31.90 -19.61
N GLU A 394 -2.34 30.91 -19.08
CA GLU A 394 -2.86 29.56 -18.79
C GLU A 394 -3.66 29.50 -17.49
N VAL A 395 -3.46 30.45 -16.56
CA VAL A 395 -4.04 30.40 -15.21
C VAL A 395 -5.56 30.29 -15.26
N ASN A 396 -6.23 31.12 -16.07
CA ASN A 396 -7.70 31.07 -16.18
C ASN A 396 -8.19 29.74 -16.75
N LYS A 397 -7.46 29.15 -17.70
CA LYS A 397 -7.81 27.86 -18.31
C LYS A 397 -7.66 26.71 -17.32
N ILE A 398 -6.67 26.76 -16.42
CA ILE A 398 -6.53 25.84 -15.29
C ILE A 398 -7.76 25.90 -14.39
N TYR A 399 -8.21 27.10 -14.00
CA TYR A 399 -9.39 27.25 -13.15
C TYR A 399 -10.67 26.76 -13.85
N GLN A 400 -10.80 27.00 -15.16
CA GLN A 400 -11.90 26.45 -15.95
C GLN A 400 -11.85 24.91 -15.98
N ALA A 401 -10.68 24.32 -16.15
CA ALA A 401 -10.49 22.87 -16.08
C ALA A 401 -10.89 22.30 -14.71
N LEU A 402 -10.38 22.89 -13.62
CA LEU A 402 -10.73 22.49 -12.26
C LEU A 402 -12.24 22.57 -12.02
N LYS A 403 -12.88 23.67 -12.46
CA LYS A 403 -14.33 23.85 -12.33
C LYS A 403 -15.11 22.83 -13.13
N LYS A 404 -14.73 22.59 -14.39
CA LYS A 404 -15.34 21.60 -15.28
C LYS A 404 -15.22 20.19 -14.69
N PHE A 405 -14.04 19.83 -14.18
CA PHE A 405 -13.83 18.53 -13.54
C PHE A 405 -14.71 18.38 -12.30
N ASN A 406 -14.79 19.41 -11.46
CA ASN A 406 -15.65 19.47 -10.30
C ASN A 406 -17.14 19.26 -10.66
N GLU A 407 -17.62 19.86 -11.75
CA GLU A 407 -19.00 19.64 -12.23
C GLU A 407 -19.29 18.17 -12.57
N PHE A 408 -18.33 17.43 -13.12
CA PHE A 408 -18.47 15.99 -13.37
C PHE A 408 -18.47 15.18 -12.08
N LEU A 409 -17.59 15.51 -11.13
CA LEU A 409 -17.53 14.84 -9.82
C LEU A 409 -18.89 14.88 -9.10
N TYR A 410 -19.54 16.04 -9.07
CA TYR A 410 -20.79 16.24 -8.33
C TYR A 410 -22.07 15.92 -9.12
N ARG A 411 -21.96 15.27 -10.29
CA ARG A 411 -23.16 14.75 -10.97
C ARG A 411 -23.82 13.67 -10.12
N LYS A 412 -25.15 13.68 -10.06
CA LYS A 412 -25.94 12.78 -9.20
C LYS A 412 -25.70 11.30 -9.54
N GLU A 413 -25.43 11.00 -10.81
CA GLU A 413 -25.10 9.65 -11.27
C GLU A 413 -23.72 9.15 -10.83
N ASN A 414 -22.81 10.01 -10.36
CA ASN A 414 -21.48 9.63 -9.89
C ASN A 414 -21.38 9.59 -8.36
N PHE A 415 -22.27 10.31 -7.68
CA PHE A 415 -22.12 10.67 -6.28
C PHE A 415 -22.79 9.69 -5.33
N ILE A 416 -22.01 9.12 -4.42
CA ILE A 416 -22.50 8.29 -3.31
C ILE A 416 -22.44 9.11 -2.02
N ASP A 417 -23.53 9.07 -1.25
CA ASP A 417 -23.61 9.66 0.08
C ASP A 417 -23.90 8.56 1.10
N TYR A 418 -22.99 8.32 2.05
CA TYR A 418 -23.04 7.18 2.96
C TYR A 418 -22.73 7.60 4.41
N LYS A 419 -23.68 7.38 5.33
CA LYS A 419 -23.48 7.69 6.74
C LYS A 419 -22.90 6.51 7.50
N LEU A 420 -21.59 6.57 7.77
CA LEU A 420 -20.90 5.55 8.58
C LEU A 420 -21.54 5.39 9.95
N GLN A 421 -21.70 4.15 10.39
CA GLN A 421 -22.17 3.79 11.72
C GLN A 421 -20.99 3.36 12.61
N PRO A 422 -21.08 3.53 13.95
CA PRO A 422 -20.11 2.95 14.86
C PRO A 422 -19.94 1.45 14.62
N GLY A 423 -18.68 0.99 14.53
CA GLY A 423 -18.34 -0.39 14.16
C GLY A 423 -18.24 -0.65 12.66
N GLU A 424 -18.39 0.38 11.81
CA GLU A 424 -18.06 0.31 10.39
C GLU A 424 -16.68 0.90 10.10
N ILE A 425 -15.93 0.24 9.24
CA ILE A 425 -14.67 0.73 8.68
C ILE A 425 -14.86 0.81 7.17
N ILE A 426 -14.61 1.98 6.59
CA ILE A 426 -14.54 2.09 5.13
C ILE A 426 -13.09 2.01 4.70
N ALA A 427 -12.81 1.16 3.71
CA ALA A 427 -11.50 1.04 3.09
C ALA A 427 -11.62 1.34 1.61
N PHE A 428 -10.75 2.19 1.09
CA PHE A 428 -10.84 2.63 -0.30
C PHE A 428 -9.47 2.93 -0.92
N ASP A 429 -9.43 2.80 -2.24
CA ASP A 429 -8.29 3.14 -3.09
C ASP A 429 -8.11 4.66 -3.12
N ASN A 430 -7.10 5.17 -2.43
CA ASN A 430 -6.79 6.60 -2.38
C ASN A 430 -6.16 7.14 -3.68
N ASN A 431 -5.98 6.30 -4.71
CA ASN A 431 -5.61 6.72 -6.06
C ASN A 431 -6.80 6.73 -7.03
N ARG A 432 -7.98 6.26 -6.60
CA ARG A 432 -9.16 6.12 -7.47
C ARG A 432 -10.44 6.68 -6.87
N VAL A 433 -10.70 6.43 -5.59
CA VAL A 433 -11.95 6.81 -4.95
C VAL A 433 -11.80 8.17 -4.31
N MET A 434 -12.34 9.17 -5.00
CA MET A 434 -12.48 10.51 -4.48
C MET A 434 -13.41 10.45 -3.27
N HIS A 435 -13.02 11.06 -2.16
CA HIS A 435 -13.80 11.04 -0.95
C HIS A 435 -13.97 12.43 -0.35
N GLY A 436 -15.04 12.62 0.40
CA GLY A 436 -15.40 13.89 1.01
C GLY A 436 -16.32 13.67 2.20
N ARG A 437 -16.80 14.78 2.77
CA ARG A 437 -17.70 14.74 3.92
C ARG A 437 -18.64 15.93 3.89
N SER A 438 -19.93 15.69 4.11
CA SER A 438 -20.90 16.76 4.33
C SER A 438 -20.59 17.53 5.63
N ALA A 439 -21.04 18.79 5.71
CA ALA A 439 -20.92 19.56 6.95
C ALA A 439 -21.77 18.94 8.06
N TYR A 440 -21.34 19.09 9.31
CA TYR A 440 -22.11 18.64 10.49
C TYR A 440 -22.01 19.63 11.63
N THR A 441 -22.81 19.39 12.67
CA THR A 441 -22.79 20.21 13.90
C THR A 441 -22.30 19.37 15.07
N VAL A 442 -21.52 20.00 15.95
CA VAL A 442 -20.94 19.35 17.13
C VAL A 442 -21.85 19.58 18.33
N LYS A 443 -22.01 18.53 19.13
CA LYS A 443 -22.54 18.62 20.50
C LYS A 443 -21.39 18.37 21.47
N TYR A 444 -21.10 19.35 22.32
CA TYR A 444 -20.12 19.21 23.38
C TYR A 444 -20.81 18.73 24.66
N VAL A 445 -20.20 17.73 25.32
CA VAL A 445 -20.57 17.29 26.67
C VAL A 445 -19.32 17.39 27.52
N ASP A 446 -19.41 18.04 28.69
CA ASP A 446 -18.29 18.28 29.59
C ASP A 446 -17.04 18.95 28.96
N GLY A 447 -17.23 19.69 27.86
CA GLY A 447 -16.16 20.38 27.15
C GLY A 447 -15.42 19.54 26.10
N GLU A 448 -15.83 18.28 25.90
CA GLU A 448 -15.24 17.38 24.90
C GLU A 448 -16.20 17.14 23.72
N ASP A 449 -15.63 16.98 22.51
CA ASP A 449 -16.39 16.62 21.32
C ASP A 449 -16.70 15.11 21.34
N HIS A 450 -17.95 14.79 21.66
CA HIS A 450 -18.47 13.42 21.61
C HIS A 450 -19.26 13.13 20.33
N SER A 451 -19.30 14.07 19.38
CA SER A 451 -20.20 13.99 18.24
C SER A 451 -19.68 13.09 17.13
N ARG A 452 -18.37 13.06 16.84
CA ARG A 452 -17.82 12.25 15.75
C ARG A 452 -16.35 11.91 15.99
N LEU A 453 -15.99 10.64 15.81
CA LEU A 453 -14.61 10.17 15.88
C LEU A 453 -14.42 9.05 14.86
N LEU A 454 -13.53 9.28 13.90
CA LEU A 454 -12.99 8.23 13.05
C LEU A 454 -11.50 8.03 13.33
N ILE A 455 -11.03 6.79 13.31
CA ILE A 455 -9.61 6.45 13.30
C ILE A 455 -9.23 6.10 11.86
N GLY A 456 -8.31 6.88 11.30
CA GLY A 456 -7.79 6.66 9.96
C GLY A 456 -6.41 6.05 9.98
N GLY A 457 -6.07 5.40 8.87
CA GLY A 457 -4.77 4.80 8.63
C GLY A 457 -4.60 4.51 7.15
N PHE A 458 -3.39 4.12 6.76
CA PHE A 458 -3.05 3.89 5.37
C PHE A 458 -2.36 2.54 5.16
N LEU A 459 -2.45 1.99 3.94
CA LEU A 459 -1.76 0.78 3.52
C LEU A 459 -1.30 0.94 2.06
N ASP A 460 -0.22 0.26 1.69
CA ASP A 460 0.30 0.30 0.32
C ASP A 460 -0.20 -0.87 -0.52
N TRP A 461 -0.46 -0.60 -1.81
CA TRP A 461 -0.97 -1.58 -2.76
C TRP A 461 -0.03 -2.78 -2.94
N ASP A 462 1.28 -2.57 -2.80
CA ASP A 462 2.27 -3.64 -2.91
C ASP A 462 2.06 -4.72 -1.84
N GLU A 463 1.68 -4.34 -0.62
CA GLU A 463 1.43 -5.27 0.48
C GLU A 463 0.13 -6.05 0.28
N ILE A 464 -0.92 -5.39 -0.21
CA ILE A 464 -2.17 -6.05 -0.60
C ILE A 464 -1.90 -7.08 -1.70
N HIS A 465 -1.22 -6.67 -2.77
CA HIS A 465 -0.92 -7.55 -3.90
C HIS A 465 -0.03 -8.73 -3.49
N SER A 466 0.98 -8.48 -2.65
CA SER A 466 1.83 -9.53 -2.07
C SER A 466 1.01 -10.53 -1.26
N ARG A 467 0.15 -10.04 -0.35
CA ARG A 467 -0.70 -10.91 0.46
C ARG A 467 -1.68 -11.71 -0.38
N MET A 468 -2.32 -11.11 -1.39
CA MET A 468 -3.22 -11.82 -2.31
C MET A 468 -2.52 -13.01 -2.97
N ARG A 469 -1.32 -12.79 -3.54
CA ARG A 469 -0.54 -13.87 -4.16
C ARG A 469 -0.19 -14.99 -3.17
N LEU A 470 0.20 -14.63 -1.95
CA LEU A 470 0.52 -15.60 -0.89
C LEU A 470 -0.70 -16.41 -0.42
N LEU A 471 -1.87 -15.78 -0.32
CA LEU A 471 -3.10 -16.47 0.08
C LEU A 471 -3.58 -17.39 -1.05
N ASP A 472 -3.56 -16.93 -2.29
CA ASP A 472 -3.92 -17.75 -3.45
C ASP A 472 -3.00 -18.97 -3.61
N GLU A 473 -1.69 -18.79 -3.42
CA GLU A 473 -0.72 -19.92 -3.37
C GLU A 473 -1.16 -20.96 -2.32
N ARG A 474 -1.54 -20.52 -1.12
CA ARG A 474 -1.91 -21.44 -0.02
C ARG A 474 -3.25 -22.14 -0.24
N MET A 475 -4.23 -21.43 -0.80
CA MET A 475 -5.60 -21.94 -0.96
C MET A 475 -5.76 -22.76 -2.24
N ASN A 476 -5.15 -22.31 -3.34
CA ASN A 476 -5.35 -22.86 -4.68
C ASN A 476 -4.11 -23.57 -5.23
N GLY A 477 -2.98 -23.55 -4.51
CA GLY A 477 -1.75 -24.21 -4.94
C GLY A 477 -1.09 -23.52 -6.15
N THR A 478 -1.43 -22.26 -6.41
CA THR A 478 -0.85 -21.50 -7.53
C THR A 478 0.66 -21.39 -7.37
N PRO A 479 1.46 -21.86 -8.35
CA PRO A 479 2.91 -21.82 -8.26
C PRO A 479 3.45 -20.40 -8.09
N ARG A 480 4.54 -20.25 -7.31
CA ARG A 480 5.32 -19.01 -7.27
C ARG A 480 5.94 -18.78 -8.64
N LEU A 481 5.44 -17.77 -9.35
CA LEU A 481 6.04 -17.26 -10.59
C LEU A 481 7.40 -16.61 -10.29
#